data_AF-A0A2E9V9W0-F1
#
_entry.id   AF-A0A2E9V9W0-F1
#
_cell.length_a   1.000
_cell.length_b   1.000
_cell.length_c   1.000
_cell.angle_alpha   90.00
_cell.angle_beta   90.00
_cell.angle_gamma   90.00
#
_symmetry.space_group_name_H-M   'P 1'
#
loop_
_entity.id
_entity.type
_entity.pdbx_description
1 polymer ?
#
loop_
_entity_poly.entity_id
_entity_poly.type
_entity_poly.pdbx_seq_one_letter_code
_entity_poly.pdbx_strand_id
1 'polypeptide(L)'
;MHRPRFTALALFVLTTAFAGCSSPPPEETLISSFFRASRFRDNMTSANLSMVTFSPAERGVVSSFEVESISEETTAPMRARALNEALMASQASESEFSERKQAYQDENLEAIERVLETEQAGNAPSRRADRTVQEEWTQWRAEMAQHAQEVSDARAALSDGRIVAEGSTYSPTDMIDVALYDGEIMSKTVRIIADVVTPDEQDVQQTLEVEIQRAELVGDDGTPVSGRWIITAIDEVG
;
A
#
# COMPACT_ATOMS: atom_id res chain seq x y z
N MET A 1 41.82 -46.38 46.36
CA MET A 1 41.83 -45.61 45.10
C MET A 1 40.58 -45.96 44.31
N HIS A 2 39.81 -44.94 43.88
CA HIS A 2 38.98 -44.83 42.66
C HIS A 2 38.24 -46.07 42.12
N ARG A 3 36.96 -46.10 41.72
CA ARG A 3 35.79 -45.19 41.60
C ARG A 3 34.60 -46.11 41.21
N PRO A 4 33.33 -45.74 41.46
CA PRO A 4 32.17 -46.57 41.12
C PRO A 4 31.85 -46.52 39.61
N ARG A 5 31.33 -47.64 39.07
CA ARG A 5 30.83 -47.77 37.70
C ARG A 5 29.44 -47.16 37.60
N PHE A 6 29.30 -46.09 36.82
CA PHE A 6 28.01 -45.45 36.52
C PHE A 6 27.25 -46.25 35.46
N THR A 7 26.03 -46.65 35.81
CA THR A 7 25.00 -47.22 34.94
C THR A 7 24.41 -46.09 34.09
N ALA A 8 24.50 -46.17 32.76
CA ALA A 8 23.83 -45.24 31.85
C ALA A 8 22.53 -45.90 31.33
N LEU A 9 21.39 -45.39 31.80
CA LEU A 9 20.06 -45.75 31.32
C LEU A 9 19.73 -44.85 30.12
N ALA A 10 19.68 -45.40 28.91
CA ALA A 10 19.28 -44.67 27.71
C ALA A 10 17.74 -44.63 27.63
N LEU A 11 17.15 -43.45 27.84
CA LEU A 11 15.72 -43.20 27.64
C LEU A 11 15.48 -42.88 26.16
N PHE A 12 14.80 -43.78 25.46
CA PHE A 12 14.35 -43.57 24.07
C PHE A 12 13.03 -42.80 24.12
N VAL A 13 13.06 -41.49 23.86
CA VAL A 13 11.85 -40.67 23.72
C VAL A 13 11.28 -40.88 22.33
N LEU A 14 10.19 -41.64 22.25
CA LEU A 14 9.43 -41.87 21.03
C LEU A 14 8.49 -40.67 20.81
N THR A 15 8.85 -39.76 19.91
CA THR A 15 7.96 -38.66 19.49
C THR A 15 6.94 -39.17 18.48
N THR A 16 5.72 -39.40 18.95
CA THR A 16 4.54 -39.68 18.12
C THR A 16 4.13 -38.42 17.35
N ALA A 17 4.33 -38.42 16.03
CA ALA A 17 3.78 -37.42 15.13
C ALA A 17 2.26 -37.66 14.99
N PHE A 18 1.46 -36.71 15.45
CA PHE A 18 0.02 -36.67 15.16
C PHE A 18 -0.17 -36.23 13.70
N ALA A 19 -0.47 -37.17 12.82
CA ALA A 19 -1.07 -36.87 11.53
C ALA A 19 -2.57 -36.59 11.74
N GLY A 20 -2.89 -35.34 12.11
CA GLY A 20 -4.25 -34.84 11.94
C GLY A 20 -4.49 -34.58 10.47
N CYS A 21 -5.62 -35.02 9.92
CA CYS A 21 -6.14 -34.53 8.64
C CYS A 21 -6.44 -33.03 8.80
N SER A 22 -5.41 -32.20 8.70
CA SER A 22 -5.52 -30.76 8.73
C SER A 22 -6.09 -30.32 7.39
N SER A 23 -7.14 -29.48 7.44
CA SER A 23 -7.42 -28.66 6.26
C SER A 23 -6.15 -27.86 5.95
N PRO A 24 -5.83 -27.63 4.66
CA PRO A 24 -4.67 -26.82 4.32
C PRO A 24 -4.70 -25.50 5.10
N PRO A 25 -3.55 -25.02 5.59
CA PRO A 25 -3.49 -23.72 6.25
C PRO A 25 -4.12 -22.63 5.37
N PRO A 26 -4.75 -21.61 5.96
CA PRO A 26 -5.47 -20.59 5.21
C PRO A 26 -4.58 -19.89 4.16
N GLU A 27 -3.28 -19.75 4.46
CA GLU A 27 -2.26 -19.24 3.54
C GLU A 27 -2.16 -20.07 2.25
N GLU A 28 -2.09 -21.40 2.37
CA GLU A 28 -2.01 -22.31 1.22
C GLU A 28 -3.31 -22.25 0.39
N THR A 29 -4.46 -22.15 1.06
CA THR A 29 -5.77 -22.04 0.37
C THR A 29 -5.87 -20.74 -0.43
N LEU A 30 -5.40 -19.61 0.11
CA LEU A 30 -5.35 -18.33 -0.58
C LEU A 30 -4.43 -18.40 -1.81
N ILE A 31 -3.19 -18.85 -1.62
CA ILE A 31 -2.16 -18.91 -2.66
C ILE A 31 -2.56 -19.87 -3.78
N SER A 32 -3.08 -21.05 -3.45
CA SER A 32 -3.57 -22.02 -4.44
C SER A 32 -4.76 -21.48 -5.24
N SER A 33 -5.71 -20.80 -4.59
CA SER A 33 -6.85 -20.17 -5.27
C SER A 33 -6.39 -19.08 -6.23
N PHE A 34 -5.40 -18.27 -5.82
CA PHE A 34 -4.80 -17.24 -6.65
C PHE A 34 -4.11 -17.81 -7.89
N PHE A 35 -3.19 -18.77 -7.74
CA PHE A 35 -2.48 -19.35 -8.90
C PHE A 35 -3.42 -20.10 -9.84
N ARG A 36 -4.47 -20.75 -9.30
CA ARG A 36 -5.52 -21.33 -10.11
C ARG A 36 -6.27 -20.27 -10.93
N ALA A 37 -6.66 -19.14 -10.31
CA ALA A 37 -7.31 -18.05 -11.01
C ALA A 37 -6.41 -17.44 -12.10
N SER A 38 -5.13 -17.20 -11.78
CA SER A 38 -4.10 -16.74 -12.74
C SER A 38 -3.98 -17.67 -13.94
N ARG A 39 -3.87 -18.99 -13.72
CA ARG A 39 -3.78 -20.00 -14.79
C ARG A 39 -4.96 -19.94 -15.75
N PHE A 40 -6.18 -19.75 -15.23
CA PHE A 40 -7.39 -19.65 -16.05
C PHE A 40 -7.69 -18.22 -16.55
N ARG A 41 -6.81 -17.25 -16.24
CA ARG A 41 -7.01 -15.83 -16.52
C ARG A 41 -8.34 -15.30 -15.97
N ASP A 42 -8.74 -15.83 -14.82
CA ASP A 42 -9.91 -15.37 -14.07
C ASP A 42 -9.57 -14.09 -13.30
N ASN A 43 -9.65 -12.97 -14.01
CA ASN A 43 -9.31 -11.66 -13.47
C ASN A 43 -10.26 -11.24 -12.33
N MET A 44 -11.50 -11.72 -12.32
CA MET A 44 -12.48 -11.38 -11.28
C MET A 44 -12.13 -12.06 -9.96
N THR A 45 -11.80 -13.35 -9.98
CA THR A 45 -11.30 -14.03 -8.78
C THR A 45 -9.94 -13.50 -8.36
N SER A 46 -9.02 -13.27 -9.31
CA SER A 46 -7.69 -12.72 -8.98
C SER A 46 -7.77 -11.37 -8.29
N ALA A 47 -8.60 -10.44 -8.77
CA ALA A 47 -8.77 -9.11 -8.18
C ALA A 47 -9.37 -9.14 -6.76
N ASN A 48 -10.11 -10.20 -6.42
CA ASN A 48 -10.63 -10.39 -5.07
C ASN A 48 -9.58 -10.98 -4.10
N LEU A 49 -8.55 -11.66 -4.60
CA LEU A 49 -7.55 -12.35 -3.79
C LEU A 49 -6.21 -11.61 -3.72
N SER A 50 -5.90 -10.75 -4.68
CA SER A 50 -4.58 -10.15 -4.81
C SER A 50 -4.62 -8.74 -5.41
N MET A 51 -3.65 -7.94 -5.00
CA MET A 51 -3.30 -6.62 -5.58
C MET A 51 -2.29 -6.73 -6.72
N VAL A 52 -1.66 -7.89 -6.88
CA VAL A 52 -0.68 -8.15 -7.92
C VAL A 52 -1.20 -9.19 -8.89
N THR A 53 -0.61 -9.19 -10.08
CA THR A 53 -0.94 -10.16 -11.13
C THR A 53 0.23 -11.10 -11.33
N PHE A 54 -0.07 -12.39 -11.54
CA PHE A 54 0.90 -13.36 -12.03
C PHE A 54 0.49 -13.76 -13.44
N SER A 55 1.22 -13.27 -14.45
CA SER A 55 0.83 -13.45 -15.86
C SER A 55 1.40 -14.75 -16.43
N PRO A 56 0.57 -15.68 -16.93
CA PRO A 56 1.06 -16.90 -17.59
C PRO A 56 1.96 -16.65 -18.81
N ALA A 57 1.76 -15.54 -19.51
CA ALA A 57 2.53 -15.21 -20.71
C ALA A 57 3.94 -14.70 -20.40
N GLU A 58 4.14 -14.14 -19.20
CA GLU A 58 5.41 -13.51 -18.79
C GLU A 58 6.16 -14.37 -17.78
N ARG A 59 5.45 -14.92 -16.79
CA ARG A 59 6.00 -15.66 -15.65
C ARG A 59 5.75 -17.16 -15.70
N GLY A 60 5.02 -17.65 -16.70
CA GLY A 60 4.63 -19.06 -16.80
C GLY A 60 3.47 -19.44 -15.88
N VAL A 61 3.19 -20.73 -15.77
CA VAL A 61 2.07 -21.28 -15.00
C VAL A 61 2.60 -22.08 -13.82
N VAL A 62 2.24 -21.69 -12.60
CA VAL A 62 2.47 -22.51 -11.41
C VAL A 62 1.55 -23.74 -11.49
N SER A 63 2.13 -24.94 -11.60
CA SER A 63 1.38 -26.21 -11.61
C SER A 63 1.09 -26.72 -10.20
N SER A 64 2.06 -26.56 -9.30
CA SER A 64 2.06 -27.01 -7.92
C SER A 64 3.02 -26.14 -7.11
N PHE A 65 2.85 -26.12 -5.80
CA PHE A 65 3.85 -25.55 -4.90
C PHE A 65 3.82 -26.27 -3.55
N GLU A 66 4.92 -26.16 -2.82
CA GLU A 66 5.04 -26.56 -1.43
C GLU A 66 5.34 -25.34 -0.58
N VAL A 67 4.69 -25.21 0.58
CA VAL A 67 5.02 -24.16 1.54
C VAL A 67 6.30 -24.55 2.28
N GLU A 68 7.36 -23.76 2.10
CA GLU A 68 8.63 -23.95 2.79
C GLU A 68 8.60 -23.32 4.18
N SER A 69 8.11 -22.08 4.29
CA SER A 69 7.98 -21.39 5.57
C SER A 69 6.92 -20.29 5.55
N ILE A 70 6.44 -19.93 6.74
CA ILE A 70 5.53 -18.80 6.97
C ILE A 70 6.19 -17.94 8.06
N SER A 71 6.32 -16.63 7.81
CA SER A 71 6.87 -15.70 8.79
C SER A 71 5.92 -15.52 9.98
N GLU A 72 6.44 -14.96 11.07
CA GLU A 72 5.58 -14.42 12.12
C GLU A 72 4.72 -13.27 11.58
N GLU A 73 3.56 -13.04 12.22
CA GLU A 73 2.69 -11.90 11.92
C GLU A 73 3.36 -10.62 12.39
N THR A 74 3.44 -9.64 11.50
CA THR A 74 3.88 -8.28 11.83
C THR A 74 2.72 -7.32 11.70
N THR A 75 2.78 -6.24 12.48
CA THR A 75 1.68 -5.29 12.59
C THR A 75 2.20 -3.89 12.33
N ALA A 76 1.48 -3.13 11.50
CA ALA A 76 1.72 -1.72 11.26
C ALA A 76 0.42 -0.92 11.52
N PRO A 77 0.50 0.31 12.05
CA PRO A 77 -0.69 1.15 12.20
C PRO A 77 -1.35 1.42 10.84
N MET A 78 -2.67 1.35 10.79
CA MET A 78 -3.46 1.79 9.64
C MET A 78 -3.46 3.32 9.61
N ARG A 79 -3.11 3.91 8.46
CA ARG A 79 -2.82 5.36 8.36
C ARG A 79 -3.86 6.17 7.59
N ALA A 80 -4.86 5.55 6.96
CA ALA A 80 -5.77 6.27 6.07
C ALA A 80 -6.54 7.38 6.79
N ARG A 81 -6.98 7.18 8.04
CA ARG A 81 -7.65 8.24 8.82
C ARG A 81 -6.74 9.46 9.02
N ALA A 82 -5.54 9.24 9.55
CA ALA A 82 -4.56 10.31 9.75
C ALA A 82 -4.17 11.01 8.42
N LEU A 83 -4.06 10.25 7.33
CA LEU A 83 -3.78 10.80 6.00
C LEU A 83 -4.95 11.61 5.44
N ASN A 84 -6.19 11.20 5.73
CA ASN A 84 -7.38 11.94 5.35
C ASN A 84 -7.49 13.27 6.10
N GLU A 85 -7.17 13.26 7.40
CA GLU A 85 -7.06 14.50 8.19
C GLU A 85 -5.97 15.44 7.64
N ALA A 86 -4.80 14.89 7.25
CA ALA A 86 -3.74 15.67 6.63
C ALA A 86 -4.15 16.28 5.27
N LEU A 87 -4.90 15.53 4.46
CA LEU A 87 -5.47 16.04 3.22
C LEU A 87 -6.46 17.19 3.47
N MET A 88 -7.39 17.00 4.41
CA MET A 88 -8.36 18.03 4.81
C MET A 88 -7.65 19.31 5.29
N ALA A 89 -6.59 19.17 6.10
CA ALA A 89 -5.79 20.30 6.57
C ALA A 89 -5.06 21.01 5.41
N SER A 90 -4.51 20.26 4.46
CA SER A 90 -3.83 20.83 3.29
C SER A 90 -4.81 21.61 2.39
N GLN A 91 -6.02 21.08 2.20
CA GLN A 91 -7.07 21.76 1.43
C GLN A 91 -7.58 23.03 2.14
N ALA A 92 -7.72 23.00 3.46
CA ALA A 92 -8.07 24.18 4.24
C ALA A 92 -6.99 25.27 4.11
N SER A 93 -5.72 24.89 4.20
CA SER A 93 -4.60 25.82 4.00
C SER A 93 -4.57 26.41 2.58
N GLU A 94 -4.81 25.60 1.54
CA GLU A 94 -4.93 26.07 0.16
C GLU A 94 -6.09 27.07 0.00
N SER A 95 -7.24 26.83 0.64
CA SER A 95 -8.39 27.74 0.63
C SER A 95 -8.05 29.08 1.28
N GLU A 96 -7.46 29.08 2.48
CA GLU A 96 -7.03 30.30 3.18
C GLU A 96 -5.98 31.07 2.39
N PHE A 97 -5.04 30.35 1.74
CA PHE A 97 -4.07 30.95 0.85
C PHE A 97 -4.73 31.60 -0.38
N SER A 98 -5.69 30.92 -1.01
CA SER A 98 -6.42 31.43 -2.16
C SER A 98 -7.20 32.71 -1.82
N GLU A 99 -7.83 32.77 -0.65
CA GLU A 99 -8.53 33.97 -0.16
C GLU A 99 -7.57 35.15 0.05
N ARG A 100 -6.43 34.92 0.72
CA ARG A 100 -5.40 35.97 0.91
C ARG A 100 -4.84 36.46 -0.42
N LYS A 101 -4.58 35.54 -1.35
CA LYS A 101 -4.10 35.86 -2.68
C LYS A 101 -5.13 36.65 -3.48
N GLN A 102 -6.43 36.32 -3.35
CA GLN A 102 -7.50 37.06 -4.00
C GLN A 102 -7.59 38.49 -3.47
N ALA A 103 -7.58 38.66 -2.14
CA ALA A 103 -7.57 39.99 -1.53
C ALA A 103 -6.38 40.84 -2.01
N TYR A 104 -5.17 40.25 -2.07
CA TYR A 104 -3.99 40.93 -2.62
C TYR A 104 -4.18 41.34 -4.09
N GLN A 105 -4.75 40.46 -4.92
CA GLN A 105 -5.04 40.77 -6.33
C GLN A 105 -6.03 41.92 -6.47
N ASP A 106 -7.12 41.89 -5.70
CA ASP A 106 -8.15 42.92 -5.75
C ASP A 106 -7.61 44.29 -5.34
N GLU A 107 -6.75 44.34 -4.32
CA GLU A 107 -6.09 45.57 -3.85
C GLU A 107 -5.04 46.12 -4.83
N ASN A 108 -4.40 45.25 -5.63
CA ASN A 108 -3.26 45.60 -6.47
C ASN A 108 -3.52 45.42 -7.98
N LEU A 109 -4.78 45.26 -8.40
CA LEU A 109 -5.17 44.83 -9.75
C LEU A 109 -4.47 45.62 -10.86
N GLU A 110 -4.59 46.95 -10.84
CA GLU A 110 -3.98 47.81 -11.87
C GLU A 110 -2.45 47.71 -11.90
N ALA A 111 -1.81 47.48 -10.75
CA ALA A 111 -0.36 47.33 -10.67
C ALA A 111 0.07 45.96 -11.21
N ILE A 112 -0.67 44.91 -10.89
CA ILE A 112 -0.45 43.57 -11.41
C ILE A 112 -0.61 43.55 -12.93
N GLU A 113 -1.66 44.17 -13.48
CA GLU A 113 -1.87 44.27 -14.93
C GLU A 113 -0.67 44.93 -15.64
N ARG A 114 -0.19 46.07 -15.13
CA ARG A 114 1.00 46.74 -15.69
C ARG A 114 2.26 45.87 -15.60
N VAL A 115 2.44 45.13 -14.50
CA VAL A 115 3.55 44.20 -14.33
C VAL A 115 3.47 43.09 -15.37
N LEU A 116 2.29 42.48 -15.55
CA LEU A 116 2.08 41.40 -16.52
C LEU A 116 2.32 41.86 -17.96
N GLU A 117 1.83 43.04 -18.34
CA GLU A 117 2.11 43.62 -19.67
C GLU A 117 3.61 43.84 -19.90
N THR A 118 4.32 44.33 -18.87
CA THR A 118 5.76 44.58 -18.94
C THR A 118 6.55 43.27 -19.05
N GLU A 119 6.19 42.25 -18.27
CA GLU A 119 6.76 40.90 -18.34
C GLU A 119 6.51 40.25 -19.71
N GLN A 120 5.29 40.37 -20.25
CA GLN A 120 4.93 39.84 -21.56
C GLN A 120 5.74 40.50 -22.69
N ALA A 121 6.06 41.79 -22.56
CA ALA A 121 6.94 42.52 -23.46
C ALA A 121 8.44 42.18 -23.27
N GLY A 122 8.79 41.29 -22.33
CA GLY A 122 10.16 40.89 -22.03
C GLY A 122 10.98 41.95 -21.28
N ASN A 123 10.32 42.91 -20.64
CA ASN A 123 10.94 44.02 -19.95
C ASN A 123 10.80 43.91 -18.42
N ALA A 124 11.57 44.72 -17.69
CA ALA A 124 11.42 44.88 -16.25
C ALA A 124 10.59 46.15 -15.94
N PRO A 125 9.75 46.16 -14.88
CA PRO A 125 9.00 47.34 -14.47
C PRO A 125 9.93 48.52 -14.15
N SER A 126 9.62 49.67 -14.75
CA SER A 126 10.43 50.89 -14.59
C SER A 126 10.16 51.61 -13.26
N ARG A 127 8.93 51.50 -12.72
CA ARG A 127 8.53 52.11 -11.45
C ARG A 127 8.95 51.24 -10.27
N ARG A 128 9.41 51.87 -9.18
CA ARG A 128 9.76 51.14 -7.94
C ARG A 128 8.56 50.37 -7.37
N ALA A 129 7.37 50.99 -7.36
CA ALA A 129 6.15 50.35 -6.84
C ALA A 129 5.77 49.11 -7.67
N ASP A 130 5.82 49.20 -9.00
CA ASP A 130 5.50 48.06 -9.89
C ASP A 130 6.56 46.93 -9.73
N ARG A 131 7.83 47.24 -9.42
CA ARG A 131 8.84 46.22 -9.08
C ARG A 131 8.52 45.50 -7.77
N THR A 132 8.06 46.20 -6.75
CA THR A 132 7.64 45.56 -5.49
C THR A 132 6.44 44.64 -5.72
N VAL A 133 5.45 45.06 -6.51
CA VAL A 133 4.32 44.20 -6.88
C VAL A 133 4.77 42.98 -7.69
N GLN A 134 5.76 43.13 -8.57
CA GLN A 134 6.34 42.00 -9.31
C GLN A 134 7.00 40.96 -8.40
N GLU A 135 7.77 41.41 -7.41
CA GLU A 135 8.44 40.54 -6.44
C GLU A 135 7.41 39.74 -5.62
N GLU A 136 6.44 40.45 -5.02
CA GLU A 136 5.33 39.84 -4.26
C GLU A 136 4.49 38.90 -5.15
N TRP A 137 4.14 39.31 -6.36
CA TRP A 137 3.37 38.47 -7.30
C TRP A 137 4.13 37.20 -7.70
N THR A 138 5.45 37.27 -7.78
CA THR A 138 6.30 36.09 -8.02
C THR A 138 6.30 35.17 -6.81
N GLN A 139 6.34 35.69 -5.59
CA GLN A 139 6.17 34.92 -4.37
C GLN A 139 4.79 34.22 -4.33
N TRP A 140 3.71 34.95 -4.60
CA TRP A 140 2.36 34.36 -4.70
C TRP A 140 2.29 33.21 -5.70
N ARG A 141 2.96 33.32 -6.86
CA ARG A 141 3.02 32.22 -7.85
C ARG A 141 3.80 31.02 -7.36
N ALA A 142 4.90 31.23 -6.64
CA ALA A 142 5.70 30.15 -6.05
C ALA A 142 4.91 29.43 -4.94
N GLU A 143 4.27 30.18 -4.04
CA GLU A 143 3.44 29.62 -2.97
C GLU A 143 2.21 28.88 -3.52
N MET A 144 1.61 29.35 -4.63
CA MET A 144 0.54 28.59 -5.32
C MET A 144 1.02 27.20 -5.74
N ALA A 145 2.21 27.11 -6.35
CA ALA A 145 2.75 25.85 -6.82
C ALA A 145 3.03 24.91 -5.63
N GLN A 146 3.52 25.46 -4.52
CA GLN A 146 3.74 24.70 -3.29
C GLN A 146 2.44 24.15 -2.71
N HIS A 147 1.40 24.98 -2.51
CA HIS A 147 0.12 24.51 -1.97
C HIS A 147 -0.55 23.47 -2.87
N ALA A 148 -0.50 23.65 -4.19
CA ALA A 148 -0.99 22.66 -5.14
C ALA A 148 -0.23 21.32 -5.03
N GLN A 149 1.10 21.39 -4.82
CA GLN A 149 1.91 20.20 -4.59
C GLN A 149 1.55 19.54 -3.26
N GLU A 150 1.42 20.28 -2.16
CA GLU A 150 1.06 19.74 -0.84
C GLU A 150 -0.27 18.97 -0.88
N VAL A 151 -1.29 19.52 -1.53
CA VAL A 151 -2.58 18.85 -1.71
C VAL A 151 -2.46 17.63 -2.62
N SER A 152 -1.65 17.69 -3.68
CA SER A 152 -1.39 16.55 -4.54
C SER A 152 -0.69 15.41 -3.79
N ASP A 153 0.35 15.72 -3.03
CA ASP A 153 1.13 14.76 -2.25
C ASP A 153 0.27 14.15 -1.13
N ALA A 154 -0.56 14.93 -0.46
CA ALA A 154 -1.50 14.43 0.55
C ALA A 154 -2.56 13.50 -0.06
N ARG A 155 -3.07 13.79 -1.27
CA ARG A 155 -3.99 12.90 -1.99
C ARG A 155 -3.32 11.58 -2.37
N ALA A 156 -2.09 11.65 -2.89
CA ALA A 156 -1.33 10.46 -3.26
C ALA A 156 -1.06 9.58 -2.04
N ALA A 157 -0.60 10.18 -0.94
CA ALA A 157 -0.35 9.46 0.31
C ALA A 157 -1.62 8.80 0.85
N LEU A 158 -2.76 9.50 0.83
CA LEU A 158 -4.05 8.92 1.22
C LEU A 158 -4.46 7.75 0.32
N SER A 159 -4.30 7.89 -1.00
CA SER A 159 -4.57 6.82 -1.96
C SER A 159 -3.76 5.57 -1.60
N ASP A 160 -2.44 5.72 -1.43
CA ASP A 160 -1.55 4.61 -1.11
C ASP A 160 -1.87 3.98 0.26
N GLY A 161 -2.15 4.81 1.26
CA GLY A 161 -2.49 4.37 2.62
C GLY A 161 -3.83 3.62 2.74
N ARG A 162 -4.69 3.71 1.72
CA ARG A 162 -6.00 3.04 1.67
C ARG A 162 -5.96 1.68 0.99
N ILE A 163 -5.00 1.45 0.08
CA ILE A 163 -4.97 0.28 -0.82
C ILE A 163 -5.23 -1.03 -0.07
N VAL A 164 -4.41 -1.35 0.93
CA VAL A 164 -4.48 -2.63 1.67
C VAL A 164 -5.81 -2.78 2.38
N ALA A 165 -6.26 -1.72 3.06
CA ALA A 165 -7.49 -1.72 3.83
C ALA A 165 -8.72 -1.87 2.93
N GLU A 166 -8.79 -1.16 1.81
CA GLU A 166 -9.89 -1.28 0.85
C GLU A 166 -9.91 -2.67 0.22
N GLY A 167 -8.77 -3.17 -0.24
CA GLY A 167 -8.70 -4.49 -0.86
C GLY A 167 -9.10 -5.61 0.11
N SER A 168 -8.62 -5.54 1.35
CA SER A 168 -8.87 -6.55 2.38
C SER A 168 -10.31 -6.53 2.90
N THR A 169 -10.91 -5.35 3.03
CA THR A 169 -12.29 -5.19 3.54
C THR A 169 -13.36 -5.10 2.44
N TYR A 170 -12.97 -5.12 1.16
CA TYR A 170 -13.90 -5.01 0.04
C TYR A 170 -15.05 -6.02 0.14
N SER A 171 -16.27 -5.49 0.13
CA SER A 171 -17.51 -6.24 0.05
C SER A 171 -18.48 -5.51 -0.88
N PRO A 172 -19.05 -6.19 -1.91
CA PRO A 172 -19.99 -5.54 -2.83
C PRO A 172 -21.34 -5.21 -2.16
N THR A 173 -21.64 -5.80 -1.01
CA THR A 173 -22.89 -5.58 -0.28
C THR A 173 -22.74 -4.62 0.89
N ASP A 174 -21.52 -4.37 1.34
CA ASP A 174 -21.23 -3.53 2.50
C ASP A 174 -19.94 -2.75 2.26
N MET A 175 -20.07 -1.62 1.57
CA MET A 175 -18.94 -0.75 1.24
C MET A 175 -18.70 0.23 2.39
N ILE A 176 -17.50 0.18 2.96
CA ILE A 176 -17.06 1.11 4.01
C ILE A 176 -16.06 2.12 3.45
N ASP A 177 -16.01 3.31 4.04
CA ASP A 177 -14.92 4.25 3.82
C ASP A 177 -13.84 4.02 4.88
N VAL A 178 -12.77 3.30 4.52
CA VAL A 178 -11.69 2.92 5.44
C VAL A 178 -10.96 4.12 6.04
N ALA A 179 -11.05 5.32 5.44
CA ALA A 179 -10.47 6.53 6.01
C ALA A 179 -11.23 7.04 7.26
N LEU A 180 -12.40 6.46 7.54
CA LEU A 180 -13.17 6.72 8.75
C LEU A 180 -12.94 5.66 9.83
N TYR A 181 -11.89 4.84 9.73
CA TYR A 181 -11.59 3.78 10.69
C TYR A 181 -10.17 3.92 11.22
N ASP A 182 -9.99 3.57 12.48
CA ASP A 182 -8.68 3.28 13.05
C ASP A 182 -8.37 1.79 12.89
N GLY A 183 -7.11 1.40 13.12
CA GLY A 183 -6.77 -0.01 13.12
C GLY A 183 -5.33 -0.31 12.77
N GLU A 184 -5.11 -1.53 12.30
CA GLU A 184 -3.80 -2.07 12.00
C GLU A 184 -3.82 -2.87 10.71
N ILE A 185 -2.68 -2.87 10.01
CA ILE A 185 -2.38 -3.76 8.90
C ILE A 185 -1.52 -4.89 9.44
N MET A 186 -2.03 -6.11 9.32
CA MET A 186 -1.32 -7.34 9.64
C MET A 186 -0.66 -7.87 8.39
N SER A 187 0.61 -8.28 8.48
CA SER A 187 1.40 -8.74 7.34
C SER A 187 2.15 -10.03 7.67
N LYS A 188 2.25 -10.93 6.69
CA LYS A 188 3.06 -12.15 6.73
C LYS A 188 3.68 -12.42 5.38
N THR A 189 4.78 -13.14 5.39
CA THR A 189 5.44 -13.64 4.18
C THR A 189 5.36 -15.16 4.16
N VAL A 190 4.88 -15.70 3.05
CA VAL A 190 4.82 -17.14 2.79
C VAL A 190 5.84 -17.46 1.73
N ARG A 191 6.85 -18.25 2.09
CA ARG A 191 7.87 -18.71 1.16
C ARG A 191 7.46 -20.07 0.62
N ILE A 192 7.36 -20.16 -0.70
CA ILE A 192 6.94 -21.37 -1.41
C ILE A 192 8.00 -21.83 -2.40
N ILE A 193 8.04 -23.13 -2.64
CA ILE A 193 8.78 -23.74 -3.74
C ILE A 193 7.74 -24.12 -4.78
N ALA A 194 7.71 -23.40 -5.91
CA ALA A 194 6.72 -23.54 -6.97
C ALA A 194 7.29 -24.27 -8.18
N ASP A 195 6.55 -25.25 -8.69
CA ASP A 195 6.81 -25.85 -9.99
C ASP A 195 6.13 -24.98 -11.05
N VAL A 196 6.93 -24.42 -11.95
CA VAL A 196 6.49 -23.45 -12.97
C VAL A 196 6.76 -24.01 -14.36
N VAL A 197 5.69 -24.07 -15.16
CA VAL A 197 5.81 -24.27 -16.61
C VAL A 197 6.02 -22.91 -17.24
N THR A 198 7.26 -22.62 -17.65
CA THR A 198 7.63 -21.33 -18.27
C THR A 198 6.90 -21.10 -19.61
N PRO A 199 6.87 -19.86 -20.12
CA PRO A 199 6.29 -19.57 -21.45
C PRO A 199 6.94 -20.37 -22.60
N ASP A 200 8.20 -20.78 -22.43
CA ASP A 200 8.96 -21.61 -23.37
C ASP A 200 8.74 -23.13 -23.15
N GLU A 201 7.69 -23.50 -22.42
CA GLU A 201 7.30 -24.89 -22.13
C GLU A 201 8.35 -25.70 -21.34
N GLN A 202 9.21 -25.03 -20.57
CA GLN A 202 10.16 -25.69 -19.66
C GLN A 202 9.60 -25.78 -18.25
N ASP A 203 9.72 -26.96 -17.65
CA ASP A 203 9.45 -27.17 -16.22
C ASP A 203 10.66 -26.68 -15.40
N VAL A 204 10.44 -25.68 -14.57
CA VAL A 204 11.45 -25.14 -13.65
C VAL A 204 10.89 -25.04 -12.24
N GLN A 205 11.75 -25.18 -11.25
CA GLN A 205 11.39 -24.93 -9.86
C GLN A 205 11.84 -23.51 -9.48
N GLN A 206 10.92 -22.70 -8.97
CA GLN A 206 11.18 -21.34 -8.50
C GLN A 206 10.85 -21.22 -7.02
N THR A 207 11.69 -20.51 -6.27
CA THR A 207 11.34 -20.11 -4.92
C THR A 207 10.68 -18.74 -4.97
N LEU A 208 9.46 -18.64 -4.44
CA LEU A 208 8.69 -17.40 -4.41
C LEU A 208 8.44 -16.96 -2.97
N GLU A 209 8.59 -15.67 -2.70
CA GLU A 209 8.11 -15.02 -1.49
C GLU A 209 6.81 -14.30 -1.79
N VAL A 210 5.73 -14.75 -1.13
CA VAL A 210 4.39 -14.20 -1.27
C VAL A 210 4.07 -13.40 -0.02
N GLU A 211 3.97 -12.08 -0.16
CA GLU A 211 3.49 -11.22 0.92
C GLU A 211 1.96 -11.24 0.94
N ILE A 212 1.40 -11.50 2.11
CA ILE A 212 -0.03 -11.39 2.36
C ILE A 212 -0.28 -10.36 3.46
N GLN A 213 -1.34 -9.57 3.27
CA GLN A 213 -1.76 -8.56 4.22
C GLN A 213 -3.26 -8.60 4.47
N ARG A 214 -3.69 -8.12 5.65
CA ARG A 214 -5.10 -7.86 5.98
C ARG A 214 -5.22 -6.61 6.84
N ALA A 215 -6.38 -5.98 6.80
CA ALA A 215 -6.70 -4.89 7.72
C ALA A 215 -7.59 -5.39 8.87
N GLU A 216 -7.26 -4.97 10.08
CA GLU A 216 -8.11 -5.10 11.27
C GLU A 216 -8.50 -3.68 11.70
N LEU A 217 -9.75 -3.31 11.44
CA LEU A 217 -10.25 -1.94 11.59
C LEU A 217 -11.24 -1.83 12.75
N VAL A 218 -11.39 -0.63 13.29
CA VAL A 218 -12.35 -0.29 14.34
C VAL A 218 -13.02 1.04 14.02
N GLY A 219 -14.35 1.05 13.97
CA GLY A 219 -15.14 2.26 13.78
C GLY A 219 -15.25 3.10 15.05
N ASP A 220 -15.75 4.33 14.93
CA ASP A 220 -15.91 5.23 16.09
C ASP A 220 -16.91 4.71 17.14
N ASP A 221 -17.83 3.84 16.73
CA ASP A 221 -18.78 3.13 17.59
C ASP A 221 -18.16 1.91 18.28
N GLY A 222 -16.89 1.62 18.01
CA GLY A 222 -16.17 0.46 18.51
C GLY A 222 -16.45 -0.83 17.74
N THR A 223 -17.20 -0.77 16.62
CA THR A 223 -17.50 -1.95 15.81
C THR A 223 -16.23 -2.42 15.07
N PRO A 224 -15.76 -3.67 15.30
CA PRO A 224 -14.60 -4.20 14.60
C PRO A 224 -14.97 -4.63 13.18
N VAL A 225 -14.08 -4.36 12.24
CA VAL A 225 -14.13 -4.86 10.86
C VAL A 225 -12.84 -5.60 10.57
N SER A 226 -12.94 -6.92 10.42
CA SER A 226 -11.81 -7.78 10.06
C SER A 226 -11.83 -8.05 8.56
N GLY A 227 -10.78 -7.65 7.87
CA GLY A 227 -10.59 -7.92 6.45
C GLY A 227 -10.07 -9.33 6.19
N ARG A 228 -10.15 -9.75 4.92
CA ARG A 228 -9.56 -11.02 4.46
C ARG A 228 -8.07 -10.84 4.15
N TRP A 229 -7.30 -11.91 4.28
CA TRP A 229 -5.94 -11.94 3.73
C TRP A 229 -5.98 -11.81 2.21
N ILE A 230 -5.14 -10.93 1.68
CA ILE A 230 -4.94 -10.70 0.25
C ILE A 230 -3.45 -10.73 -0.05
N ILE A 231 -3.09 -11.15 -1.26
CA ILE A 231 -1.70 -11.15 -1.71
C ILE A 231 -1.31 -9.75 -2.19
N THR A 232 -0.28 -9.16 -1.58
CA THR A 232 0.20 -7.80 -1.89
C THR A 232 1.50 -7.77 -2.67
N ALA A 233 2.30 -8.83 -2.60
CA ALA A 233 3.52 -8.98 -3.40
C ALA A 233 3.83 -10.45 -3.70
N ILE A 234 4.50 -10.69 -4.83
CA ILE A 234 5.02 -12.02 -5.22
C ILE A 234 6.37 -11.83 -5.92
N ASP A 235 7.43 -12.13 -5.19
CA ASP A 235 8.82 -11.99 -5.65
C ASP A 235 9.49 -13.34 -5.82
N GLU A 236 10.32 -13.48 -6.85
CA GLU A 236 11.19 -14.64 -7.01
C GLU A 236 12.47 -14.43 -6.22
N VAL A 237 12.90 -15.45 -5.48
CA VAL A 237 14.05 -15.37 -4.58
C VAL A 237 15.08 -16.42 -4.99
N GLY A 238 16.18 -15.96 -5.57
CA GLY A 238 17.26 -16.81 -6.05
C GLY A 238 18.19 -16.11 -7.04
#